data_AF-A0A521K695-F1
#
_entry.id   AF-A0A521K695-F1
#
_cell.length_a   1.000
_cell.length_b   1.000
_cell.length_c   1.000
_cell.angle_alpha   90.00
_cell.angle_beta   90.00
_cell.angle_gamma   90.00
#
_symmetry.space_group_name_H-M   'P 1'
#
loop_
_entity.id
_entity.type
_entity.pdbx_description
1 polymer ?
#
loop_
_entity_poly.entity_id
_entity_poly.type
_entity_poly.pdbx_seq_one_letter_code
_entity_poly.pdbx_strand_id
1 'polypeptide(L)'
;IEVISSAQRNLATQRTQNVLNTRATDDMVVVTNNLDHLKQQLDRTPGNKTSALEVTGKIEVEPRHSNPIDSRQVPELRMSTELKAKLDAVLGPAPQAPVRQLPVPEKSLGLDL
;
A
#
# COMPACT_ATOMS: atom_id res chain seq x y z
N ILE A 1 25.71 17.47 -0.97
CA ILE A 1 25.75 16.00 -1.11
C ILE A 1 24.68 15.42 -0.20
N GLU A 2 23.79 14.60 -0.76
CA GLU A 2 22.74 13.89 -0.03
C GLU A 2 23.09 12.39 0.03
N VAL A 3 22.84 11.74 1.16
CA VAL A 3 23.05 10.30 1.30
C VAL A 3 21.72 9.65 1.66
N ILE A 4 21.23 8.78 0.78
CA ILE A 4 19.94 8.12 0.93
C ILE A 4 20.14 6.61 0.86
N SER A 5 19.74 5.90 1.91
CA SER A 5 19.61 4.45 1.81
C SER A 5 18.28 4.10 1.15
N SER A 6 18.33 3.25 0.13
CA SER A 6 17.18 2.72 -0.60
C SER A 6 16.20 1.94 0.29
N ALA A 7 16.56 1.62 1.54
CA ALA A 7 15.65 0.96 2.48
C ALA A 7 14.82 1.96 3.32
N GLN A 8 15.14 3.25 3.29
CA GLN A 8 14.50 4.27 4.12
C GLN A 8 13.17 4.74 3.52
N ARG A 9 12.13 3.90 3.62
CA ARG A 9 10.78 4.12 3.07
C ARG A 9 10.14 5.48 3.41
N ASN A 10 10.39 5.99 4.62
CA ASN A 10 9.76 7.20 5.11
C ASN A 10 10.59 8.48 4.90
N LEU A 11 11.84 8.35 4.43
CA LEU A 11 12.76 9.47 4.23
C LEU A 11 13.00 9.74 2.74
N ALA A 12 13.14 8.69 1.92
CA ALA A 12 13.22 8.84 0.48
C ALA A 12 11.82 8.96 -0.13
N THR A 13 11.27 10.17 -0.07
CA THR A 13 9.95 10.51 -0.62
C THR A 13 10.07 11.57 -1.72
N GLN A 14 9.10 11.61 -2.64
CA GLN A 14 9.11 12.57 -3.75
C GLN A 14 9.17 14.01 -3.24
N ARG A 15 8.37 14.32 -2.22
CA ARG A 15 8.35 15.67 -1.66
C ARG A 15 9.68 16.07 -1.03
N THR A 16 10.35 15.17 -0.31
CA THR A 16 11.69 15.45 0.23
C THR A 16 12.65 15.76 -0.90
N GLN A 17 12.69 14.92 -1.94
CA GLN A 17 13.61 15.11 -3.07
C GLN A 17 13.32 16.40 -3.85
N ASN A 18 12.04 16.70 -4.12
CA ASN A 18 11.65 17.91 -4.83
C ASN A 18 12.08 19.18 -4.08
N VAL A 19 11.90 19.19 -2.75
CA VAL A 19 12.35 20.30 -1.91
C VAL A 19 13.87 20.44 -1.94
N LEU A 20 14.62 19.35 -1.85
CA LEU A 20 16.08 19.41 -1.92
C LEU A 20 16.57 19.89 -3.28
N ASN A 21 15.98 19.37 -4.37
CA ASN A 21 16.30 19.77 -5.74
C ASN A 21 16.10 21.26 -6.00
N THR A 22 15.07 21.85 -5.38
CA THR A 22 14.72 23.26 -5.58
C THR A 22 15.39 24.22 -4.60
N ARG A 23 15.91 23.70 -3.48
CA ARG A 23 16.65 24.49 -2.49
C ARG A 23 18.16 24.49 -2.72
N ALA A 24 18.66 23.62 -3.58
CA ALA A 24 20.06 23.58 -3.92
C ALA A 24 20.47 24.82 -4.70
N THR A 25 21.48 25.54 -4.18
CA THR A 25 22.09 26.68 -4.88
C THR A 25 23.20 26.22 -5.83
N ASP A 26 23.84 25.10 -5.50
CA ASP A 26 24.95 24.49 -6.24
C ASP A 26 24.56 23.12 -6.79
N ASP A 27 25.47 22.50 -7.55
CA ASP A 27 25.30 21.15 -8.08
C ASP A 27 25.06 20.12 -6.97
N MET A 28 23.97 19.36 -7.08
CA MET A 28 23.65 18.31 -6.14
C MET A 28 24.15 16.94 -6.59
N VAL A 29 24.67 16.20 -5.62
CA VAL A 29 25.05 14.80 -5.77
C VAL A 29 24.29 13.98 -4.72
N VAL A 30 23.56 12.96 -5.20
CA VAL A 30 22.84 11.99 -4.38
C VAL A 30 23.62 10.68 -4.37
N VAL A 31 23.97 10.21 -3.18
CA VAL A 31 24.67 8.94 -2.95
C VAL A 31 23.67 7.94 -2.41
N THR A 32 23.55 6.79 -3.08
CA THR A 32 22.65 5.71 -2.65
C THR A 32 23.30 4.35 -2.81
N ASN A 33 22.84 3.38 -2.03
CA ASN A 33 23.27 1.98 -2.10
C ASN A 33 22.65 1.22 -3.28
N ASN A 34 21.47 1.64 -3.78
CA ASN A 34 20.82 1.03 -4.95
C ASN A 34 19.91 2.05 -5.66
N LEU A 35 20.29 2.44 -6.87
CA LEU A 35 19.59 3.46 -7.66
C LEU A 35 18.18 3.01 -8.10
N ASP A 36 18.03 1.76 -8.57
CA ASP A 36 16.75 1.28 -9.09
C ASP A 36 15.70 1.14 -7.99
N HIS A 37 16.13 0.65 -6.82
CA HIS A 37 15.25 0.56 -5.67
C HIS A 37 14.88 1.95 -5.14
N LEU A 38 15.81 2.91 -5.16
CA LEU A 38 15.51 4.30 -4.80
C LEU A 38 14.49 4.93 -5.76
N LYS A 39 14.65 4.75 -7.08
CA LYS A 39 13.68 5.23 -8.08
C LYS A 39 12.29 4.64 -7.83
N GLN A 40 12.21 3.32 -7.68
CA GLN A 40 10.95 2.64 -7.41
C GLN A 40 10.30 3.10 -6.10
N GLN A 41 11.10 3.36 -5.07
CA GLN A 41 10.59 3.87 -3.81
C GLN A 41 10.07 5.31 -3.96
N LEU A 42 10.81 6.15 -4.69
CA LEU A 42 10.43 7.52 -4.98
C LEU A 42 9.07 7.53 -5.70
N ASP A 43 8.92 6.76 -6.78
CA ASP A 43 7.67 6.68 -7.55
C ASP A 43 6.47 6.26 -6.70
N ARG A 44 6.67 5.35 -5.73
CA ARG A 44 5.59 4.83 -4.88
C ARG A 44 5.30 5.67 -3.64
N THR A 45 6.21 6.58 -3.28
CA THR A 45 6.16 7.28 -1.99
C THR A 45 6.09 8.80 -2.21
N PRO A 46 4.89 9.37 -2.43
CA PRO A 46 4.74 10.80 -2.68
C PRO A 46 5.14 11.65 -1.46
N GLY A 47 4.99 11.11 -0.25
CA GLY A 47 5.32 11.81 0.99
C GLY A 47 4.26 12.83 1.44
N ASN A 48 3.03 12.74 0.91
CA ASN A 48 1.91 13.61 1.33
C ASN A 48 1.43 13.15 2.71
N LYS A 49 1.25 14.10 3.63
CA LYS A 49 0.62 13.83 4.93
C LYS A 49 -0.82 14.30 4.87
N THR A 50 -1.74 13.42 5.26
CA THR A 50 -3.17 13.74 5.37
C THR A 50 -3.38 14.81 6.44
N SER A 51 -4.15 15.83 6.13
CA SER A 51 -4.48 16.92 7.05
C SER A 51 -5.45 16.45 8.15
N ALA A 52 -5.43 17.11 9.32
CA ALA A 52 -6.43 16.84 10.35
C ALA A 52 -7.86 17.15 9.88
N LEU A 53 -8.03 18.14 9.01
CA LEU A 53 -9.33 18.51 8.44
C LEU A 53 -9.84 17.44 7.45
N GLU A 54 -8.93 16.79 6.73
CA GLU A 54 -9.22 15.64 5.87
C GLU A 54 -9.66 14.42 6.69
N VAL A 55 -8.94 14.12 7.78
CA VAL A 55 -9.29 12.99 8.68
C VAL A 55 -10.64 13.20 9.36
N THR A 56 -10.97 14.44 9.75
CA THR A 56 -12.24 14.77 10.40
C THR A 56 -13.41 14.92 9.41
N GLY A 57 -13.18 14.73 8.10
CA GLY A 57 -14.20 14.84 7.05
C GLY A 57 -14.67 16.26 6.77
N LYS A 58 -13.93 17.27 7.24
CA LYS A 58 -14.22 18.69 7.02
C LYS A 58 -13.73 19.19 5.67
N ILE A 59 -12.77 18.48 5.06
CA ILE A 59 -12.22 18.72 3.74
C ILE A 59 -12.17 17.39 2.99
N GLU A 60 -12.44 17.42 1.69
CA GLU A 60 -12.35 16.24 0.82
C GLU A 60 -10.90 15.77 0.69
N VAL A 61 -10.67 14.46 0.82
CA VAL A 61 -9.34 13.87 0.72
C VAL A 61 -9.06 13.54 -0.74
N GLU A 62 -7.94 14.04 -1.27
CA GLU A 62 -7.48 13.63 -2.59
C GLU A 62 -7.30 12.10 -2.60
N PRO A 63 -7.92 11.37 -3.55
CA PRO A 63 -7.80 9.94 -3.62
C PRO A 63 -6.32 9.57 -3.75
N ARG A 64 -5.86 8.64 -2.89
CA ARG A 64 -4.49 8.12 -3.00
C ARG A 64 -4.29 7.64 -4.43
N HIS A 65 -3.18 8.01 -5.06
CA HIS A 65 -2.76 7.43 -6.34
C HIS A 65 -2.80 5.91 -6.19
N SER A 66 -3.83 5.29 -6.77
CA SER A 66 -3.94 3.85 -6.79
C SER A 66 -2.89 3.36 -7.78
N ASN A 67 -2.11 2.35 -7.40
CA ASN A 67 -1.50 1.52 -8.41
C ASN A 67 -2.66 1.01 -9.29
N PRO A 68 -2.58 1.10 -10.63
CA PRO A 68 -3.65 0.68 -11.53
C PRO A 68 -3.95 -0.83 -11.44
N ILE A 69 -3.13 -1.58 -10.70
CA ILE A 69 -3.48 -2.92 -10.24
C ILE A 69 -4.32 -2.78 -8.97
N ASP A 70 -5.56 -2.36 -9.14
CA ASP A 70 -6.59 -2.66 -8.15
C ASP A 70 -6.82 -4.18 -8.23
N SER A 71 -6.50 -4.91 -7.17
CA SER A 71 -6.77 -6.35 -7.07
C SER A 71 -8.28 -6.67 -7.16
N ARG A 72 -9.15 -5.65 -7.16
CA ARG A 72 -10.59 -5.77 -7.46
C ARG A 72 -10.94 -5.54 -8.94
N GLN A 73 -10.01 -5.01 -9.74
CA GLN A 73 -10.16 -4.78 -11.19
C GLN A 73 -9.36 -5.76 -12.06
N VAL A 74 -8.53 -6.62 -11.46
CA VAL A 74 -8.23 -7.87 -12.18
C VAL A 74 -9.59 -8.52 -12.44
N PRO A 75 -9.94 -8.84 -13.69
CA PRO A 75 -11.05 -9.75 -13.93
C PRO A 75 -10.86 -10.90 -12.95
N GLU A 76 -11.93 -11.39 -12.29
CA GLU A 76 -11.85 -12.73 -11.73
C GLU A 76 -11.31 -13.58 -12.89
N LEU A 77 -10.02 -13.90 -12.87
CA LEU A 77 -9.41 -14.83 -13.78
C LEU A 77 -10.00 -16.14 -13.30
N ARG A 78 -11.25 -16.38 -13.71
CA ARG A 78 -11.92 -17.65 -13.59
C ARG A 78 -11.06 -18.55 -14.43
N MET A 79 -10.10 -19.17 -13.76
CA MET A 79 -9.31 -20.24 -14.32
C MET A 79 -10.28 -21.16 -15.02
N SER A 80 -9.99 -21.54 -16.28
CA SER A 80 -10.77 -22.57 -16.93
C SER A 80 -10.81 -23.79 -15.99
N THR A 81 -11.91 -24.54 -16.01
CA THR A 81 -12.10 -25.71 -15.15
C THR A 81 -10.91 -26.68 -15.24
N GLU A 82 -10.30 -26.78 -16.42
CA GLU A 82 -9.09 -27.56 -16.67
C GLU A 82 -7.83 -27.00 -15.98
N LEU A 83 -7.62 -25.68 -16.03
CA LEU A 83 -6.51 -25.01 -15.36
C LEU A 83 -6.63 -25.11 -13.85
N LYS A 84 -7.85 -24.99 -13.31
CA LYS A 84 -8.12 -25.17 -11.89
C LYS A 84 -7.85 -26.61 -11.45
N ALA A 85 -8.27 -27.60 -12.23
CA ALA A 85 -8.01 -29.02 -11.94
C ALA A 85 -6.50 -29.35 -11.98
N LYS A 86 -5.75 -28.80 -12.94
CA LYS A 86 -4.28 -28.95 -13.01
C LYS A 86 -3.59 -28.28 -11.81
N LEU A 87 -4.07 -27.11 -11.40
CA LEU A 87 -3.53 -26.38 -10.26
C LEU A 87 -3.75 -27.14 -8.94
N ASP A 88 -4.98 -27.64 -8.72
CA ASP A 88 -5.32 -28.46 -7.54
C ASP A 88 -4.53 -29.78 -7.52
N ALA A 89 -4.27 -30.39 -8.68
CA ALA A 89 -3.45 -31.61 -8.79
C ALA A 89 -1.96 -31.37 -8.43
N VAL A 90 -1.45 -30.15 -8.61
CA VAL A 90 -0.06 -29.78 -8.30
C VAL A 90 0.11 -29.27 -6.87
N LEU A 91 -0.82 -28.45 -6.40
CA LEU A 91 -0.75 -27.82 -5.07
C LEU A 91 -1.35 -28.67 -3.95
N GLY A 92 -2.15 -29.68 -4.27
CA GLY A 92 -2.89 -30.46 -3.29
C GLY A 92 -4.02 -29.67 -2.62
N PRO A 93 -4.79 -30.31 -1.72
CA PRO A 93 -5.91 -29.64 -1.04
C PRO A 93 -5.40 -28.47 -0.19
N ALA A 94 -6.00 -27.29 -0.40
CA ALA A 94 -5.70 -26.10 0.39
C ALA A 94 -5.94 -26.39 1.89
N PRO A 95 -4.98 -26.07 2.78
CA PRO A 95 -5.19 -26.21 4.21
C PRO A 95 -6.36 -25.31 4.61
N GLN A 96 -7.40 -25.90 5.21
CA GLN A 96 -8.53 -25.13 5.73
C GLN A 96 -8.00 -24.19 6.80
N ALA A 97 -8.09 -22.88 6.55
CA ALA A 97 -7.78 -21.89 7.56
C ALA A 97 -8.71 -22.12 8.75
N PRO A 98 -8.20 -22.29 9.98
CA PRO A 98 -9.05 -22.48 11.14
C PRO A 98 -9.93 -21.25 11.32
N VAL A 99 -11.23 -21.40 11.12
CA VAL A 99 -12.23 -20.36 11.38
C VAL A 99 -12.27 -20.16 12.89
N ARG A 100 -11.51 -19.19 13.40
CA ARG A 100 -11.55 -18.80 14.80
C ARG A 100 -12.82 -17.99 15.03
N GLN A 101 -13.90 -18.67 15.41
CA GLN A 101 -15.17 -18.05 15.74
C GLN A 101 -14.97 -17.23 17.02
N LEU A 102 -14.96 -15.89 16.91
CA LEU A 102 -14.91 -15.03 18.09
C LEU A 102 -16.26 -15.11 18.82
N PRO A 103 -16.27 -15.16 20.16
CA PRO A 103 -17.51 -15.09 20.93
C PRO A 103 -18.17 -13.73 20.66
N VAL A 104 -19.37 -13.76 20.07
CA VAL A 104 -20.19 -12.56 19.92
C VAL A 104 -20.89 -12.28 21.25
N PRO A 105 -20.75 -11.08 21.84
CA PRO A 105 -21.46 -10.74 23.07
C PRO A 105 -22.94 -10.51 22.76
N GLU A 106 -23.80 -11.38 23.30
CA GLU A 106 -25.25 -11.21 23.28
C GLU A 106 -25.62 -10.08 24.25
N LYS A 107 -25.84 -8.88 23.71
CA LYS A 107 -26.37 -7.77 24.50
C LYS A 107 -27.89 -7.86 24.45
N SER A 108 -28.50 -8.34 25.53
CA SER A 108 -29.96 -8.33 25.70
C SER A 108 -30.44 -6.88 25.64
N LEU A 109 -31.07 -6.52 24.51
CA LEU A 109 -31.81 -5.27 24.39
C LEU A 109 -33.07 -5.46 25.23
N GLY A 110 -33.01 -5.05 26.50
CA GLY A 110 -34.11 -5.13 27.46
C GLY A 110 -35.31 -4.28 27.02
N LEU A 111 -36.06 -4.80 26.06
CA LEU A 111 -37.38 -4.32 25.66
C LEU A 111 -38.40 -5.25 26.33
N ASP A 112 -38.66 -5.00 27.62
CA ASP A 112 -39.93 -5.42 28.21
C ASP A 112 -41.02 -4.50 27.66
N LEU A 113 -42.02 -5.10 27.02
CA LEU A 113 -43.22 -4.49 26.45
C LEU A 113 -44.26 -4.19 27.52
#